data_AF-A0A7J9QF48-F1
#
_entry.id   AF-A0A7J9QF48-F1
#
_cell.length_a   1.000
_cell.length_b   1.000
_cell.length_c   1.000
_cell.angle_alpha   90.00
_cell.angle_beta   90.00
_cell.angle_gamma   90.00
#
_symmetry.space_group_name_H-M   'P 1'
#
loop_
_entity.id
_entity.type
_entity.pdbx_description
1 polymer ?
#
loop_
_entity_poly.entity_id
_entity_poly.type
_entity_poly.pdbx_seq_one_letter_code
_entity_poly.pdbx_strand_id
1 'polypeptide(L)'
;MATDYNELTQKILDKDPQVRFAGVANNKGELVAGGQKEDVDKLLAEDDVKMSIHYALQKRDLYTNLAYRIGHETSSITEYEKVT
;
A
#
# COMPACT_ATOMS: atom_id res chain seq x y z
N MET A 1 -0.60 -23.65 -2.10
CA MET A 1 -1.38 -23.08 -0.98
C MET A 1 -1.82 -21.69 -1.41
N ALA A 2 -3.11 -21.39 -1.35
CA ALA A 2 -3.59 -20.04 -1.63
C ALA A 2 -3.27 -19.16 -0.41
N THR A 3 -2.63 -18.02 -0.62
CA THR A 3 -2.34 -17.06 0.47
C THR A 3 -3.63 -16.39 0.90
N ASP A 4 -3.97 -16.47 2.19
CA ASP A 4 -5.04 -15.65 2.76
C ASP A 4 -4.52 -14.23 3.00
N TYR A 5 -4.94 -13.31 2.15
CA TYR A 5 -4.50 -11.92 2.22
C TYR A 5 -5.13 -11.15 3.38
N ASN A 6 -6.29 -11.55 3.89
CA ASN A 6 -6.89 -10.90 5.06
C ASN A 6 -6.09 -11.25 6.31
N GLU A 7 -5.72 -12.52 6.47
CA GLU A 7 -4.85 -12.95 7.57
C GLU A 7 -3.49 -12.24 7.52
N LEU A 8 -2.91 -12.08 6.33
CA LEU A 8 -1.66 -11.35 6.13
C LEU A 8 -1.76 -9.88 6.56
N THR A 9 -2.80 -9.17 6.10
CA THR A 9 -2.98 -7.75 6.44
C THR A 9 -3.22 -7.57 7.94
N GLN A 10 -3.97 -8.48 8.57
CA GLN A 10 -4.20 -8.44 10.01
C GLN A 10 -2.89 -8.61 10.80
N LYS A 11 -2.06 -9.60 10.42
CA LYS A 11 -0.75 -9.80 11.04
C LYS A 11 0.15 -8.57 10.96
N ILE A 12 0.05 -7.78 9.90
CA ILE A 12 0.82 -6.53 9.75
C ILE A 12 0.30 -5.47 10.73
N LEU A 13 -1.03 -5.28 10.79
CA LEU A 13 -1.68 -4.32 11.70
C LEU A 13 -1.46 -4.63 13.19
N ASP A 14 -1.34 -5.92 13.52
CA ASP A 14 -1.13 -6.41 14.88
C ASP A 14 0.34 -6.31 15.31
N LYS A 15 1.28 -6.39 14.36
CA LYS A 15 2.71 -6.44 14.65
C LYS A 15 3.31 -5.09 15.05
N ASP A 16 2.80 -4.01 14.47
CA ASP A 16 3.26 -2.66 14.78
C ASP A 16 2.05 -1.76 15.09
N PRO A 17 1.92 -1.28 16.34
CA PRO A 17 0.84 -0.38 16.74
C PRO A 17 0.79 0.93 15.95
N GLN A 18 1.90 1.38 15.38
CA GLN A 18 1.98 2.61 14.58
C GLN A 18 1.40 2.44 13.17
N VAL A 19 1.25 1.20 12.69
CA VAL A 19 0.64 0.94 11.38
C VAL A 19 -0.87 1.12 11.47
N ARG A 20 -1.39 2.09 10.71
CA ARG A 20 -2.81 2.46 10.69
C ARG A 20 -3.58 1.80 9.56
N PHE A 21 -2.90 1.33 8.52
CA PHE A 21 -3.48 0.76 7.32
C PHE A 21 -2.57 -0.33 6.75
N ALA A 22 -3.15 -1.46 6.36
CA ALA A 22 -2.47 -2.51 5.62
C ALA A 22 -3.45 -3.09 4.61
N GLY A 23 -3.01 -3.17 3.34
CA GLY A 23 -3.90 -3.53 2.25
C GLY A 23 -3.18 -4.27 1.14
N VAL A 24 -3.90 -5.18 0.48
CA VAL A 24 -3.44 -5.81 -0.78
C VAL A 24 -4.30 -5.24 -1.89
N ALA A 25 -3.66 -4.65 -2.90
CA ALA A 25 -4.32 -4.16 -4.10
C ALA A 25 -3.99 -5.05 -5.30
N ASN A 26 -4.96 -5.22 -6.20
CA ASN A 26 -4.73 -5.89 -7.49
C ASN A 26 -4.05 -4.93 -8.48
N ASN A 27 -3.77 -5.42 -9.69
CA ASN A 27 -3.16 -4.64 -10.78
C ASN A 27 -4.03 -3.50 -11.33
N LYS A 28 -5.31 -3.42 -10.95
CA LYS A 28 -6.21 -2.30 -11.26
C LYS A 28 -6.22 -1.23 -10.16
N GLY A 29 -5.51 -1.45 -9.05
CA GLY A 29 -5.54 -0.57 -7.88
C GLY A 29 -6.75 -0.78 -6.98
N GLU A 30 -7.52 -1.85 -7.19
CA GLU A 30 -8.64 -2.20 -6.31
C GLU A 30 -8.11 -2.97 -5.10
N LEU A 31 -8.54 -2.58 -3.90
CA LEU A 31 -8.21 -3.29 -2.67
C LEU A 31 -8.93 -4.65 -2.67
N VAL A 32 -8.18 -5.75 -2.56
CA VAL A 32 -8.70 -7.13 -2.52
C VAL A 32 -8.69 -7.73 -1.12
N ALA A 33 -7.95 -7.13 -0.18
CA ALA A 33 -7.90 -7.53 1.22
C ALA A 33 -7.34 -6.40 2.10
N GLY A 34 -7.67 -6.47 3.39
CA GLY A 34 -7.21 -5.53 4.41
C GLY A 34 -7.97 -4.23 4.42
N GLY A 35 -7.36 -3.22 5.03
CA GLY A 35 -7.98 -1.92 5.25
C GLY A 35 -7.34 -1.18 6.41
N GLN A 36 -8.13 -0.27 6.96
CA GLN A 36 -7.71 0.55 8.09
C GLN A 36 -8.00 -0.15 9.41
N LYS A 37 -7.14 0.08 10.41
CA LYS A 37 -7.36 -0.34 11.79
C LYS A 37 -8.60 0.34 12.38
N GLU A 38 -9.52 -0.44 12.95
CA GLU A 38 -10.83 0.04 13.41
C GLU A 38 -10.74 1.11 14.50
N ASP A 39 -9.78 0.97 15.41
CA ASP A 39 -9.63 1.83 16.59
C ASP A 39 -8.78 3.10 16.33
N VAL A 40 -8.56 3.47 15.06
CA VAL A 40 -7.71 4.61 14.71
C VAL A 40 -8.40 5.52 13.70
N ASP A 41 -8.37 6.83 13.96
CA ASP A 41 -8.92 7.85 13.07
C ASP A 41 -8.35 7.73 11.65
N LYS A 42 -9.16 8.04 10.64
CA LYS A 42 -8.72 8.07 9.25
C LYS A 42 -7.96 9.36 8.96
N LEU A 43 -6.71 9.25 8.50
CA LEU A 43 -5.95 10.38 7.95
C LEU A 43 -6.42 10.74 6.54
N LEU A 44 -6.84 9.73 5.78
CA LEU A 44 -7.23 9.83 4.39
C LEU A 44 -8.66 9.31 4.26
N ALA A 45 -9.50 9.99 3.48
CA ALA A 45 -10.79 9.44 3.10
C ALA A 45 -10.59 8.24 2.15
N GLU A 46 -11.63 7.43 1.96
CA GLU A 46 -11.51 6.22 1.12
C GLU A 46 -11.08 6.54 -0.32
N ASP A 47 -11.54 7.64 -0.88
CA ASP A 47 -11.14 8.07 -2.22
C ASP A 47 -9.69 8.58 -2.27
N ASP A 48 -9.20 9.19 -1.19
CA ASP A 48 -7.79 9.57 -1.07
C ASP A 48 -6.88 8.34 -0.97
N VAL A 49 -7.32 7.28 -0.27
CA VAL A 49 -6.60 6.00 -0.20
C VAL A 49 -6.53 5.34 -1.58
N LYS A 50 -7.65 5.28 -2.30
CA LYS A 50 -7.67 4.77 -3.69
C LYS A 50 -6.74 5.56 -4.59
N MET A 51 -6.74 6.89 -4.45
CA MET A 51 -5.87 7.77 -5.22
C MET A 51 -4.39 7.53 -4.90
N SER A 52 -4.05 7.32 -3.62
CA SER A 52 -2.69 6.97 -3.18
C SER A 52 -2.21 5.65 -3.82
N ILE A 53 -3.05 4.60 -3.77
CA ILE A 53 -2.76 3.30 -4.40
C ILE A 53 -2.56 3.46 -5.90
N HIS A 54 -3.42 4.25 -6.56
CA HIS A 54 -3.34 4.51 -7.98
C HIS A 54 -1.99 5.13 -8.39
N TYR A 55 -1.53 6.17 -7.68
CA TYR A 55 -0.24 6.79 -7.97
C TYR A 55 0.95 5.87 -7.67
N ALA A 56 0.86 5.04 -6.63
CA ALA A 56 1.89 4.05 -6.32
C ALA A 56 2.05 3.02 -7.46
N LEU A 57 0.93 2.55 -8.02
CA LEU A 57 0.96 1.63 -9.16
C LEU A 57 1.50 2.29 -10.43
N GLN A 58 1.08 3.52 -10.75
CA GLN A 58 1.64 4.24 -11.90
C GLN A 58 3.17 4.39 -11.79
N LYS A 59 3.68 4.74 -10.60
CA LYS A 59 5.12 4.88 -10.35
C LYS A 59 5.85 3.55 -10.54
N ARG A 60 5.30 2.46 -10.00
CA ARG A 60 5.85 1.11 -10.19
C ARG A 60 5.87 0.69 -11.66
N ASP A 61 4.81 0.96 -12.41
CA ASP A 61 4.73 0.61 -13.83
C ASP A 61 5.78 1.36 -14.65
N LEU A 62 5.98 2.66 -14.36
CA LEU A 62 7.01 3.47 -15.00
C LEU A 62 8.41 2.85 -14.81
N TYR A 63 8.76 2.45 -13.58
CA TYR A 63 10.07 1.84 -13.32
C TYR A 63 10.19 0.43 -13.88
N THR A 64 9.13 -0.36 -13.84
CA THR A 64 9.12 -1.72 -14.42
C THR A 64 9.36 -1.67 -15.93
N ASN A 65 8.70 -0.75 -16.64
CA ASN A 65 8.84 -0.60 -18.09
C ASN A 65 10.24 -0.10 -18.51
N LEU A 66 10.94 0.63 -17.64
CA LEU A 66 12.29 1.11 -17.90
C LEU A 66 13.38 0.18 -17.37
N ALA A 67 13.03 -0.91 -16.68
CA ALA A 67 13.99 -1.77 -15.99
C ALA A 67 15.07 -2.34 -16.91
N TYR A 68 14.75 -2.60 -18.19
CA TYR A 68 15.72 -3.06 -19.18
C TYR A 68 16.84 -2.03 -19.48
N ARG A 69 16.64 -0.75 -19.16
CA ARG A 69 17.65 0.32 -19.32
C ARG A 69 18.29 0.73 -18.01
N ILE A 70 17.50 0.86 -16.94
CA ILE A 70 17.95 1.46 -15.67
C ILE A 70 18.11 0.45 -14.53
N GLY A 71 17.83 -0.82 -14.77
CA GLY A 71 17.78 -1.86 -13.74
C GLY A 71 16.45 -1.91 -12.98
N HIS A 72 16.28 -2.92 -12.13
CA HIS A 72 15.10 -3.03 -11.28
C HIS A 72 15.10 -1.96 -10.18
N GLU A 73 13.92 -1.43 -9.86
CA GLU A 73 13.73 -0.42 -8.82
C GLU A 73 14.27 -0.92 -7.46
N THR A 74 15.07 -0.09 -6.80
CA THR A 74 15.29 -0.14 -5.36
C THR A 74 14.47 0.98 -4.72
N SER A 75 13.51 0.62 -3.87
CA SER A 75 12.57 1.59 -3.30
C SER A 75 13.22 2.41 -2.18
N SER A 76 12.92 3.71 -2.16
CA SER A 76 13.25 4.62 -1.05
C SER A 76 12.02 4.92 -0.21
N ILE A 77 12.21 5.11 1.10
CA ILE A 77 11.15 5.56 2.01
C ILE A 77 10.91 7.05 1.75
N THR A 78 9.64 7.43 1.54
CA THR A 78 9.22 8.83 1.43
C THR A 78 8.36 9.16 2.65
N GLU A 79 8.81 10.12 3.45
CA GLU A 79 8.09 10.60 4.63
C GLU A 79 7.24 11.82 4.27
N TYR A 80 6.05 11.93 4.87
CA TYR A 80 5.13 13.04 4.66
C TYR A 80 4.79 13.69 6.00
N GLU A 81 4.92 15.02 6.06
CA GLU A 81 4.70 15.82 7.28
C GLU A 81 3.33 15.60 7.94
N LYS A 82 2.29 15.33 7.13
CA LYS A 82 0.90 15.20 7.61
C LYS A 82 0.45 13.77 7.89
N VAL A 83 1.30 12.78 7.61
CA VAL A 83 0.95 11.34 7.71
C VAL A 83 1.68 10.66 8.87
N THR A 84 2.59 11.37 9.55
CA THR A 84 3.23 10.98 10.82
C THR A 84 2.36 11.25 12.04
#